data_AF-A0A523MZZ2-F1
#
_entry.id   AF-A0A523MZZ2-F1
#
_cell.length_a   1.000
_cell.length_b   1.000
_cell.length_c   1.000
_cell.angle_alpha   90.00
_cell.angle_beta   90.00
_cell.angle_gamma   90.00
#
_symmetry.space_group_name_H-M   'P 1'
#
loop_
_entity.id
_entity.type
_entity.pdbx_description
1 polymer ?
#
loop_
_entity_poly.entity_id
_entity_poly.type
_entity_poly.pdbx_seq_one_letter_code
_entity_poly.pdbx_strand_id
1 'polypeptide(L)'
;MSQDKILKLLDLTNSENDAEALNAIRKANDVREKAGWQWEDVFTKSVSTRNNLPPSAHHRPPPPKILTVETMFDEILKRSLSDALRAQIEQLKYIYEWTESLSGDEASMLINTYNRNCF
;
A
#
# COMPACT_ATOMS: atom_id res chain seq x y z
N MET A 1 -9.20 -17.20 -23.11
CA MET A 1 -10.65 -16.99 -22.87
C MET A 1 -10.92 -15.93 -21.79
N SER A 2 -10.50 -16.10 -20.52
CA SER A 2 -10.67 -15.07 -19.47
C SER A 2 -9.66 -13.91 -19.61
N GLN A 3 -8.41 -14.23 -19.96
CA GLN A 3 -7.31 -13.27 -20.18
C GLN A 3 -7.62 -12.22 -21.26
N ASP A 4 -8.06 -12.69 -22.43
CA ASP A 4 -8.38 -11.84 -23.58
C ASP A 4 -9.53 -10.87 -23.26
N LYS A 5 -10.47 -11.30 -22.40
CA LYS A 5 -11.55 -10.44 -21.91
C LYS A 5 -11.04 -9.36 -20.96
N ILE A 6 -10.09 -9.68 -20.08
CA ILE A 6 -9.47 -8.70 -19.17
C ILE A 6 -8.69 -7.66 -19.98
N LEU A 7 -7.86 -8.09 -20.95
CA LEU A 7 -7.10 -7.17 -21.81
C LEU A 7 -8.02 -6.26 -22.63
N LYS A 8 -9.10 -6.81 -23.21
CA LYS A 8 -10.07 -6.00 -23.95
C LYS A 8 -10.82 -5.00 -23.08
N LEU A 9 -11.09 -5.34 -21.81
CA LEU A 9 -11.69 -4.42 -20.85
C LEU A 9 -10.71 -3.31 -20.44
N LEU A 10 -9.41 -3.63 -20.34
CA LEU A 10 -8.38 -2.62 -20.11
C LEU A 10 -8.22 -1.66 -21.30
N ASP A 11 -8.35 -2.13 -22.54
CA ASP A 11 -8.33 -1.22 -23.70
C ASP A 11 -9.48 -0.21 -23.69
N LEU A 12 -10.66 -0.62 -23.20
CA LEU A 12 -11.83 0.26 -23.06
C LEU A 12 -11.67 1.32 -21.96
N THR A 13 -10.64 1.23 -21.11
CA THR A 13 -10.37 2.25 -20.10
C THR A 13 -9.70 3.50 -20.68
N ASN A 14 -9.21 3.41 -21.92
CA ASN A 14 -8.66 4.56 -22.66
C ASN A 14 -9.75 5.39 -23.37
N SER A 15 -11.03 5.05 -23.20
CA SER A 15 -12.16 5.81 -23.74
C SER A 15 -12.30 7.16 -23.02
N GLU A 16 -12.67 8.20 -23.77
CA GLU A 16 -12.93 9.56 -23.23
C GLU A 16 -14.18 9.61 -22.32
N ASN A 17 -14.94 8.52 -22.24
CA ASN A 17 -16.10 8.39 -21.36
C ASN A 17 -15.71 7.74 -20.02
N ASP A 18 -15.49 8.58 -19.01
CA ASP A 18 -15.11 8.16 -17.65
C ASP A 18 -16.03 7.07 -17.06
N ALA A 19 -17.34 7.14 -17.33
CA ALA A 19 -18.31 6.17 -16.81
C ALA A 19 -18.13 4.77 -17.44
N GLU A 20 -17.71 4.72 -18.70
CA GLU A 20 -17.43 3.48 -19.41
C GLU A 20 -16.09 2.89 -18.97
N ALA A 21 -15.05 3.73 -18.86
CA ALA A 21 -13.74 3.34 -18.39
C ALA A 21 -13.77 2.75 -16.97
N LEU A 22 -14.49 3.40 -16.05
CA LEU A 22 -14.66 2.91 -14.68
C LEU A 22 -15.40 1.57 -14.64
N ASN A 23 -16.44 1.40 -15.45
CA ASN A 23 -17.16 0.14 -15.54
C ASN A 23 -16.31 -0.97 -16.16
N ALA A 24 -15.44 -0.64 -17.11
CA ALA A 24 -14.52 -1.58 -17.73
C ALA A 24 -13.46 -2.07 -16.73
N ILE A 25 -12.87 -1.18 -15.92
CA ILE A 25 -11.93 -1.56 -14.84
C ILE A 25 -12.62 -2.45 -13.80
N ARG A 26 -13.83 -2.10 -13.37
CA ARG A 26 -14.59 -2.90 -12.39
C ARG A 26 -14.87 -4.30 -12.91
N LYS A 27 -15.27 -4.43 -14.17
CA LYS A 27 -15.49 -5.74 -14.81
C LYS A 27 -14.19 -6.51 -14.99
N ALA A 28 -13.08 -5.84 -15.32
CA ALA A 28 -11.78 -6.48 -15.44
C ALA A 28 -11.34 -7.07 -14.09
N ASN A 29 -11.52 -6.34 -13.00
CA ASN A 29 -11.25 -6.81 -11.64
C ASN A 29 -12.13 -8.00 -11.24
N ASP A 30 -13.44 -7.96 -11.50
CA ASP A 30 -14.37 -9.05 -11.18
C ASP A 30 -14.02 -10.34 -11.95
N VAL A 31 -13.67 -10.23 -13.24
CA VAL A 31 -13.23 -11.38 -14.05
C VAL A 31 -11.88 -11.92 -13.58
N ARG A 32 -10.95 -11.04 -13.19
CA ARG A 32 -9.63 -11.41 -12.63
C ARG A 32 -9.79 -12.16 -11.31
N GLU A 33 -10.63 -11.65 -10.41
CA GLU A 33 -10.87 -12.24 -9.09
C GLU A 33 -11.60 -13.59 -9.19
N LYS A 34 -12.64 -13.69 -10.03
CA LYS A 34 -13.32 -14.97 -10.31
C LYS A 34 -12.40 -16.03 -10.92
N ALA A 35 -11.40 -15.60 -11.68
CA ALA A 35 -10.38 -16.49 -12.21
C ALA A 35 -9.28 -16.85 -11.19
N GLY A 36 -9.23 -16.17 -10.04
CA GLY A 36 -8.19 -16.31 -9.04
C GLY A 36 -6.81 -15.83 -9.50
N TRP A 37 -6.77 -14.92 -10.48
CA TRP A 37 -5.51 -14.48 -11.10
C TRP A 37 -4.98 -13.22 -10.43
N GLN A 38 -3.65 -13.12 -10.35
CA GLN A 38 -3.01 -11.86 -10.03
C GLN A 38 -2.88 -11.01 -11.29
N TRP A 39 -2.70 -9.69 -11.13
CA TRP A 39 -2.56 -8.80 -12.28
C TRP A 39 -1.32 -9.16 -13.11
N GLU A 40 -0.25 -9.58 -12.45
CA GLU A 40 0.99 -10.06 -13.03
C GLU A 40 0.74 -11.24 -13.99
N ASP A 41 -0.11 -12.18 -13.60
CA ASP A 41 -0.44 -13.36 -14.41
C ASP A 41 -1.20 -13.01 -15.70
N VAL A 42 -1.95 -11.90 -15.69
CA VAL A 42 -2.67 -11.40 -16.86
C VAL A 42 -1.68 -10.90 -17.94
N PHE A 43 -0.54 -10.34 -17.53
CA PHE A 43 0.44 -9.74 -18.43
C PHE A 43 1.66 -10.65 -18.74
N THR A 44 1.86 -11.74 -18.00
CA THR A 44 3.04 -12.62 -18.15
C THR A 44 3.03 -13.49 -19.42
N LYS A 45 1.87 -13.77 -20.03
CA LYS A 45 1.85 -14.53 -21.30
C LYS A 45 2.41 -13.77 -22.51
N SER A 46 2.62 -12.46 -22.42
CA SER A 46 3.30 -11.68 -23.46
C SER A 46 4.82 -11.85 -23.46
N VAL A 47 5.40 -12.54 -22.46
CA VAL A 47 6.86 -12.75 -22.35
C VAL A 47 7.20 -14.24 -22.42
N SER A 48 6.59 -14.97 -23.35
CA SER A 48 7.09 -16.30 -23.76
C SER A 48 8.33 -16.17 -24.66
N THR A 49 9.38 -15.48 -24.20
CA THR A 49 10.75 -15.67 -24.73
C THR A 49 11.82 -15.13 -23.77
N ARG A 50 12.15 -15.89 -22.72
CA ARG A 50 13.55 -16.08 -22.31
C ARG A 50 13.67 -17.19 -21.28
N ASN A 51 14.09 -18.34 -21.79
CA ASN A 51 14.50 -19.52 -21.06
C ASN A 51 15.62 -19.21 -20.04
N ASN A 52 15.66 -20.06 -19.01
CA ASN A 52 16.80 -20.36 -18.11
C ASN A 52 17.05 -19.41 -16.93
N LEU A 53 16.15 -19.40 -15.94
CA LEU A 53 16.54 -19.11 -14.55
C LEU A 53 16.04 -20.24 -13.63
N PRO A 54 16.83 -20.63 -12.60
CA PRO A 54 16.51 -21.73 -11.70
C PRO A 54 15.20 -21.45 -10.95
N PRO A 55 14.55 -22.47 -10.34
CA PRO A 55 13.26 -22.29 -9.68
C PRO A 55 13.44 -21.30 -8.53
N SER A 56 13.11 -20.04 -8.80
CA SER A 56 13.13 -18.98 -7.80
C SER A 56 11.98 -19.29 -6.86
N ALA A 57 12.34 -19.82 -5.69
CA ALA A 57 11.43 -19.98 -4.57
C ALA A 57 10.56 -18.72 -4.47
N HIS A 58 9.25 -18.94 -4.35
CA HIS A 58 8.21 -17.93 -4.24
C HIS A 58 8.65 -16.73 -3.37
N HIS A 59 9.19 -15.69 -4.01
CA HIS A 59 9.35 -14.39 -3.38
C HIS A 59 7.96 -13.76 -3.37
N ARG A 60 7.15 -14.20 -2.41
CA ARG A 60 6.03 -13.42 -1.92
C ARG A 60 6.62 -12.05 -1.60
N PRO A 61 6.16 -10.95 -2.24
CA PRO A 61 6.56 -9.62 -1.79
C PRO A 61 6.26 -9.55 -0.29
N PRO A 62 7.16 -9.00 0.54
CA PRO A 62 6.88 -8.86 1.96
C PRO A 62 5.52 -8.16 2.10
N PRO A 63 4.65 -8.62 3.01
CA PRO A 63 3.36 -7.98 3.20
C PRO A 63 3.58 -6.48 3.35
N PRO A 64 2.72 -5.63 2.73
CA PRO A 64 2.84 -4.19 2.90
C PRO A 64 2.96 -3.91 4.39
N LYS A 65 4.05 -3.27 4.81
CA LYS A 65 4.23 -2.89 6.21
C LYS A 65 3.13 -1.89 6.51
N ILE A 66 2.04 -2.35 7.11
CA ILE A 66 0.99 -1.47 7.60
C ILE A 66 1.68 -0.59 8.63
N LEU A 67 1.78 0.70 8.32
CA LEU A 67 2.31 1.68 9.25
C LEU A 67 1.25 1.86 10.33
N THR A 68 1.48 1.30 11.52
CA THR A 68 0.62 1.48 12.68
C THR A 68 1.14 2.61 13.56
N VAL A 69 0.29 3.15 14.41
CA VAL A 69 0.65 4.23 15.36
C VAL A 69 1.81 3.78 16.27
N GLU A 70 1.81 2.53 16.73
CA GLU A 70 2.87 1.94 17.54
C GLU A 70 4.20 1.92 16.78
N THR A 71 4.18 1.49 15.52
CA THR A 71 5.40 1.47 14.69
C THR A 71 5.93 2.88 14.44
N MET A 72 5.07 3.90 14.36
CA MET A 72 5.49 5.30 14.25
C MET A 72 6.20 5.77 15.52
N PHE A 73 5.66 5.47 16.70
CA PHE A 73 6.31 5.79 17.96
C PHE A 73 7.69 5.15 18.07
N ASP A 74 7.80 3.86 17.79
CA ASP A 74 9.06 3.13 17.86
C ASP A 74 10.10 3.69 16.88
N GLU A 75 9.69 4.01 15.66
CA GLU A 75 10.57 4.57 14.65
C GLU A 75 10.99 6.01 14.97
N ILE A 76 10.15 6.80 15.63
CA ILE A 76 10.50 8.16 16.08
C ILE A 76 11.47 8.10 17.26
N LEU A 77 11.18 7.29 18.27
CA LEU A 77 11.98 7.22 19.51
C LEU A 77 13.36 6.59 19.32
N LYS A 78 13.58 5.81 18.26
CA LYS A 78 14.93 5.34 17.86
C LYS A 78 15.83 6.44 17.29
N ARG A 79 15.27 7.60 16.92
CA ARG A 79 16.02 8.69 16.27
C ARG A 79 16.66 9.61 17.31
N SER A 80 17.65 10.38 16.88
CA SER A 80 18.13 11.52 17.66
C SER A 80 17.11 12.66 17.59
N LEU A 81 16.33 12.83 18.65
CA LEU A 81 15.39 13.93 18.84
C LEU A 81 15.97 14.94 19.84
N SER A 82 15.48 16.18 19.81
CA SER A 82 15.72 17.11 20.93
C SER A 82 15.01 16.60 22.19
N ASP A 83 15.54 16.92 23.37
CA ASP A 83 14.95 16.47 24.65
C ASP A 83 13.48 16.89 24.79
N ALA A 84 13.14 18.09 24.32
CA ALA A 84 11.77 18.61 24.32
C ALA A 84 10.84 17.80 23.41
N LEU A 85 11.27 17.51 22.17
CA LEU A 85 10.47 16.74 21.23
C LEU A 85 10.33 15.28 21.69
N ARG A 86 11.39 14.72 22.26
CA ARG A 86 11.35 13.38 22.83
C ARG A 86 10.32 13.28 23.96
N ALA A 87 10.33 14.23 24.90
CA ALA A 87 9.36 14.26 26.00
C ALA A 87 7.92 14.36 25.49
N GLN A 88 7.68 15.17 24.45
CA GLN A 88 6.35 15.28 23.84
C GLN A 88 5.90 13.97 23.19
N ILE A 89 6.79 13.29 22.46
CA ILE A 89 6.48 11.99 21.84
C ILE A 89 6.25 10.90 22.89
N GLU A 90 7.01 10.89 23.99
CA GLU A 90 6.80 9.97 25.11
C GLU A 90 5.45 10.23 25.81
N GLN A 91 5.04 11.50 25.97
CA GLN A 91 3.72 11.85 26.48
C GLN A 91 2.59 11.38 25.56
N LEU A 92 2.72 11.62 24.24
CA LEU A 92 1.79 11.13 23.23
C LEU A 92 1.66 9.61 23.26
N LYS A 93 2.79 8.89 23.41
CA LYS A 93 2.81 7.43 23.53
C LYS A 93 2.05 6.98 24.78
N TYR A 94 2.28 7.62 25.92
CA TYR A 94 1.58 7.31 27.16
C TYR A 94 0.06 7.50 27.05
N ILE A 95 -0.37 8.60 26.43
CA ILE A 95 -1.80 8.87 26.18
C ILE A 95 -2.38 7.75 25.32
N TYR A 96 -1.74 7.44 24.19
CA TYR A 96 -2.19 6.40 23.27
C TYR A 96 -2.27 5.01 23.93
N GLU A 97 -1.29 4.63 24.75
CA GLU A 97 -1.30 3.36 25.49
C GLU A 97 -2.48 3.27 26.47
N TRP A 98 -2.99 4.40 26.95
CA TRP A 98 -4.10 4.44 27.90
C TRP A 98 -5.47 4.55 27.22
N THR A 99 -5.56 5.27 26.10
CA THR A 99 -6.82 5.59 25.42
C THR A 99 -7.05 4.81 24.12
N GLU A 100 -6.02 4.10 23.63
CA GLU A 100 -5.95 3.47 22.31
C GLU A 100 -6.31 4.44 21.16
N SER A 101 -6.19 5.75 21.40
CA SER A 101 -6.64 6.78 20.47
C SER A 101 -5.87 8.08 20.65
N LEU A 102 -5.60 8.76 19.54
CA LEU A 102 -5.05 10.11 19.53
C LEU A 102 -6.10 11.07 18.97
N SER A 103 -6.17 12.27 19.52
CA SER A 103 -6.92 13.38 18.93
C SER A 103 -6.31 13.79 17.58
N GLY A 104 -7.05 14.58 16.80
CA GLY A 104 -6.61 15.02 15.46
C GLY A 104 -5.28 15.78 15.48
N ASP A 105 -5.07 16.63 16.50
CA ASP A 105 -3.84 17.40 16.65
C ASP A 105 -2.66 16.51 17.06
N GLU A 106 -2.88 15.57 17.99
CA GLU A 106 -1.90 14.61 18.45
C GLU A 106 -1.44 13.65 17.32
N ALA A 107 -2.39 13.15 16.54
CA ALA A 107 -2.11 12.32 15.38
C ALA A 107 -1.33 13.11 14.31
N SER A 108 -1.71 14.36 14.07
CA SER A 108 -1.02 15.25 13.13
C SER A 108 0.41 15.52 13.57
N MET A 109 0.64 15.77 14.85
CA MET A 109 1.98 15.94 15.42
C MET A 109 2.83 14.67 15.27
N LEU A 110 2.26 13.49 15.55
CA LEU A 110 2.94 12.21 15.38
C LEU A 110 3.33 11.97 13.91
N ILE A 111 2.39 12.21 12.98
CA ILE A 111 2.62 12.07 11.53
C ILE A 111 3.68 13.05 11.03
N ASN A 112 3.60 14.32 11.43
CA ASN A 112 4.58 15.33 11.03
C ASN A 112 5.97 15.01 11.58
N THR A 113 6.05 14.53 12.82
CA THR A 113 7.32 14.10 13.43
C THR A 113 7.88 12.87 12.74
N TYR A 114 7.03 11.89 12.39
CA TYR A 114 7.42 10.72 11.62
C TYR A 114 7.99 11.11 10.25
N ASN A 115 7.31 12.02 9.54
CA ASN A 115 7.66 12.49 8.21
C ASN A 115 8.79 13.53 8.18
N ARG A 116 9.29 13.98 9.34
CA ARG A 116 10.28 15.06 9.48
C ARG A 116 9.80 16.42 8.94
N ASN A 117 8.49 16.64 8.97
CA ASN A 117 7.87 17.93 8.64
C ASN A 117 7.80 18.85 9.87
N CYS A 118 8.67 18.64 10.87
CA CYS A 118 8.73 19.50 12.05
C CYS A 118 9.27 20.89 11.64
N PHE A 119 8.46 21.91 11.89
CA PHE A 119 8.84 23.34 11.80
C PHE A 119 9.76 23.75 12.94
#